data_AF-A0AAX1IKD1-F1
#
_entry.id   AF-A0AAX1IKD1-F1
#
_cell.length_a   1.000
_cell.length_b   1.000
_cell.length_c   1.000
_cell.angle_alpha   90.00
_cell.angle_beta   90.00
_cell.angle_gamma   90.00
#
_symmetry.space_group_name_H-M   'P 1'
#
loop_
_entity.id
_entity.type
_entity.pdbx_description
1 polymer ?
#
loop_
_entity_poly.entity_id
_entity_poly.type
_entity_poly.pdbx_seq_one_letter_code
_entity_poly.pdbx_strand_id
1 'polypeptide(L)'
;MDFLPSQSVVNDVARCSAAASYVMAAAAVLPNDSSRWMAFATDISRTMAEDQSRSPEHRAQLTPTTAEIFVAAAHVRGLVEEGWDLKKPSGRDYVVANAAAYCTASLLGPKGK
;
A
#
# COMPACT_ATOMS: atom_id res chain seq x y z
N MET A 1 5.72 -9.90 -27.78
CA MET A 1 5.84 -10.84 -26.65
C MET A 1 4.85 -10.37 -25.61
N ASP A 2 3.83 -11.17 -25.33
CA ASP A 2 2.95 -10.90 -24.19
C ASP A 2 3.75 -11.14 -22.93
N PHE A 3 4.11 -10.06 -22.24
CA PHE A 3 4.78 -10.14 -20.95
C PHE A 3 3.74 -10.59 -19.93
N LEU A 4 3.68 -11.90 -19.67
CA LEU A 4 2.90 -12.43 -18.56
C LEU A 4 3.74 -12.25 -17.28
N PRO A 5 3.33 -11.36 -16.35
CA PRO A 5 4.06 -11.18 -15.10
C PRO A 5 4.07 -12.50 -14.32
N SER A 6 5.18 -12.77 -13.62
CA SER A 6 5.25 -13.94 -12.74
C SER A 6 4.22 -13.81 -11.61
N GLN A 7 3.78 -14.93 -11.04
CA GLN A 7 2.85 -14.92 -9.91
C GLN A 7 3.39 -14.12 -8.71
N SER A 8 4.72 -14.07 -8.52
CA SER A 8 5.36 -13.22 -7.51
C SER A 8 5.08 -11.75 -7.76
N VAL A 9 5.26 -11.27 -9.00
CA VAL A 9 5.00 -9.87 -9.37
C VAL A 9 3.53 -9.52 -9.20
N VAL A 10 2.62 -10.43 -9.60
CA VAL A 10 1.17 -10.24 -9.39
C VAL A 10 0.85 -10.10 -7.90
N ASN A 11 1.44 -10.95 -7.05
CA ASN A 11 1.22 -10.89 -5.61
C ASN A 11 1.82 -9.61 -5.00
N ASP A 12 3.00 -9.17 -5.44
CA ASP A 12 3.64 -7.93 -4.94
C ASP A 12 2.79 -6.71 -5.29
N VAL A 13 2.27 -6.63 -6.53
CA VAL A 13 1.34 -5.57 -6.95
C VAL A 13 0.09 -5.59 -6.09
N ALA A 14 -0.47 -6.77 -5.80
CA ALA A 14 -1.68 -6.90 -5.00
C ALA A 14 -1.46 -6.45 -3.54
N ARG A 15 -0.35 -6.85 -2.89
CA ARG A 15 0.03 -6.38 -1.53
C ARG A 15 0.25 -4.89 -1.48
N CYS A 16 1.01 -4.33 -2.44
CA CYS A 16 1.26 -2.89 -2.50
C CYS A 16 -0.02 -2.09 -2.77
N SER A 17 -0.93 -2.61 -3.59
CA SER A 17 -2.24 -1.98 -3.83
C SER A 17 -3.13 -1.97 -2.59
N ALA A 18 -3.12 -3.08 -1.84
CA ALA A 18 -3.76 -3.15 -0.53
C ALA A 18 -3.14 -2.13 0.44
N ALA A 19 -1.82 -2.12 0.60
CA ALA A 19 -1.12 -1.18 1.48
C ALA A 19 -1.51 0.27 1.20
N ALA A 20 -1.44 0.69 -0.07
CA ALA A 20 -1.80 2.04 -0.50
C ALA A 20 -3.27 2.39 -0.18
N SER A 21 -4.20 1.46 -0.41
CA SER A 21 -5.63 1.67 -0.16
C SER A 21 -5.93 1.87 1.33
N TYR A 22 -5.34 1.05 2.21
CA TYR A 22 -5.55 1.15 3.65
C TYR A 22 -4.88 2.39 4.25
N VAL A 23 -3.65 2.71 3.82
CA VAL A 23 -2.96 3.96 4.18
C VAL A 23 -3.81 5.17 3.82
N MET A 24 -4.39 5.18 2.61
CA MET A 24 -5.26 6.26 2.15
C MET A 24 -6.53 6.41 2.98
N ALA A 25 -7.19 5.29 3.29
CA ALA A 25 -8.38 5.30 4.15
C ALA A 25 -8.08 5.89 5.54
N ALA A 26 -6.89 5.62 6.08
CA ALA A 26 -6.50 6.14 7.37
C ALA A 26 -5.99 7.58 7.35
N ALA A 27 -5.29 7.99 6.29
CA ALA A 27 -4.87 9.38 6.10
C ALA A 27 -6.08 10.34 6.08
N ALA A 28 -7.25 9.86 5.65
CA ALA A 28 -8.50 10.61 5.71
C ALA A 28 -9.03 10.86 7.14
N VAL A 29 -8.65 10.02 8.11
CA VAL A 29 -9.13 10.07 9.51
C VAL A 29 -8.07 10.66 10.44
N LEU A 30 -6.79 10.41 10.16
CA LEU A 30 -5.64 10.77 11.02
C LEU A 30 -4.56 11.52 10.22
N PRO A 31 -4.81 12.76 9.80
CA PRO A 31 -3.78 13.55 9.13
C PRO A 31 -2.62 13.87 10.10
N ASN A 32 -1.39 13.60 9.67
CA ASN A 32 -0.13 14.12 10.23
C ASN A 32 0.45 13.60 11.56
N ASP A 33 0.03 12.45 12.11
CA ASP A 33 0.73 11.89 13.28
C ASP A 33 1.76 10.82 12.90
N SER A 34 3.03 11.24 12.82
CA SER A 34 4.13 10.36 12.44
C SER A 34 4.36 9.20 13.42
N SER A 35 4.10 9.43 14.71
CA SER A 35 4.28 8.45 15.78
C SER A 35 3.24 7.34 15.73
N ARG A 36 2.07 7.63 15.15
CA ARG A 36 0.97 6.67 15.03
C ARG A 36 1.08 5.77 13.81
N TRP A 37 1.95 6.06 12.84
CA TRP A 37 2.13 5.22 11.65
C TRP A 37 2.67 3.82 11.98
N MET A 38 3.53 3.66 12.98
CA MET A 38 4.03 2.33 13.40
C MET A 38 2.91 1.47 13.99
N ALA A 39 2.11 2.05 14.89
CA ALA A 39 0.96 1.37 15.48
C ALA A 39 -0.08 1.02 14.40
N PHE A 40 -0.38 1.99 13.54
CA PHE A 40 -1.27 1.84 12.41
C PHE A 40 -0.82 0.74 11.41
N ALA A 41 0.46 0.72 11.05
CA ALA A 41 1.00 -0.28 10.12
C ALA A 41 0.90 -1.70 10.71
N THR A 42 1.18 -1.83 12.01
CA THR A 42 1.03 -3.10 12.73
C THR A 42 -0.45 -3.51 12.80
N ASP A 43 -1.34 -2.55 13.08
CA ASP A 43 -2.78 -2.79 13.16
C ASP A 43 -3.39 -3.18 11.81
N ILE A 44 -3.00 -2.54 10.71
CA ILE A 44 -3.47 -2.93 9.37
C ILE A 44 -2.97 -4.32 9.01
N SER A 45 -1.66 -4.55 9.15
CA SER A 45 -1.07 -5.83 8.75
C SER A 45 -1.76 -6.97 9.49
N ARG A 46 -2.00 -6.80 10.80
CA ARG A 46 -2.80 -7.72 11.61
C ARG A 46 -4.25 -7.82 11.15
N THR A 47 -4.95 -6.69 10.96
CA THR A 47 -6.37 -6.66 10.54
C THR A 47 -6.56 -7.42 9.23
N MET A 48 -5.64 -7.25 8.27
CA MET A 48 -5.67 -7.95 6.99
C MET A 48 -5.34 -9.44 7.11
N ALA A 49 -4.37 -9.79 7.96
CA ALA A 49 -4.02 -11.18 8.24
C ALA A 49 -5.18 -11.95 8.89
N GLU A 50 -6.00 -11.26 9.68
CA GLU A 50 -7.11 -11.83 10.45
C GLU A 50 -8.47 -11.81 9.70
N ASP A 51 -8.58 -11.17 8.54
CA ASP A 51 -9.83 -11.04 7.75
C ASP A 51 -10.41 -12.40 7.34
N GLN A 52 -11.31 -12.97 8.14
CA GLN A 52 -11.87 -14.31 7.92
C GLN A 52 -12.79 -14.41 6.69
N SER A 53 -13.10 -13.31 5.99
CA SER A 53 -13.87 -13.34 4.75
C SER A 53 -13.09 -13.93 3.56
N ARG A 54 -11.77 -14.13 3.71
CA ARG A 54 -10.86 -14.62 2.68
C ARG A 54 -10.20 -15.93 3.11
N SER A 55 -9.83 -16.78 2.13
CA SER A 55 -9.08 -18.00 2.42
C SER A 55 -7.70 -17.68 3.03
N PRO A 56 -7.11 -18.56 3.85
CA PRO A 56 -5.80 -18.34 4.45
C PRO A 56 -4.70 -18.00 3.43
N GLU A 57 -4.68 -18.67 2.28
CA GLU A 57 -3.71 -18.40 1.21
C GLU A 57 -3.91 -17.01 0.62
N HIS A 58 -5.16 -16.61 0.41
CA HIS A 58 -5.51 -15.31 -0.14
C HIS A 58 -5.21 -14.17 0.84
N ARG A 59 -5.38 -14.41 2.15
CA ARG A 59 -4.95 -13.46 3.21
C ARG A 59 -3.45 -13.30 3.24
N ALA A 60 -2.70 -14.40 3.25
CA ALA A 60 -1.25 -14.36 3.23
C ALA A 60 -0.70 -13.63 1.99
N GLN A 61 -1.38 -13.81 0.84
CA GLN A 61 -1.00 -13.14 -0.40
C GLN A 61 -1.29 -11.64 -0.42
N LEU A 62 -2.31 -11.16 0.29
CA LEU A 62 -2.72 -9.75 0.25
C LEU A 62 -2.29 -8.95 1.47
N THR A 63 -1.87 -9.61 2.55
CA THR A 63 -1.42 -8.96 3.78
C THR A 63 -0.11 -8.21 3.50
N PRO A 64 -0.10 -6.88 3.56
CA PRO A 64 1.12 -6.13 3.37
C PRO A 64 2.05 -6.28 4.57
N THR A 65 3.34 -6.28 4.28
CA THR A 65 4.40 -6.13 5.28
C THR A 65 4.42 -4.69 5.81
N THR A 66 5.00 -4.51 7.00
CA THR A 66 5.22 -3.18 7.57
C THR A 66 6.00 -2.26 6.62
N ALA A 67 7.00 -2.79 5.90
CA ALA A 67 7.79 -2.01 4.95
C ALA A 67 6.94 -1.51 3.76
N GLU A 68 6.10 -2.36 3.18
CA GLU A 68 5.16 -1.99 2.10
C GLU A 68 4.21 -0.86 2.56
N ILE A 69 3.71 -0.93 3.79
CA ILE A 69 2.84 0.10 4.38
C ILE A 69 3.59 1.43 4.53
N PHE A 70 4.84 1.42 5.02
CA PHE A 70 5.63 2.65 5.19
C PHE A 70 5.97 3.33 3.87
N VAL A 71 6.35 2.54 2.86
CA VAL A 71 6.64 3.09 1.52
C VAL A 71 5.38 3.72 0.93
N ALA A 72 4.23 3.04 1.02
CA ALA A 72 2.96 3.59 0.58
C ALA A 72 2.58 4.88 1.35
N ALA A 73 2.75 4.90 2.68
CA ALA A 73 2.47 6.06 3.53
C ALA A 73 3.32 7.28 3.19
N ALA A 74 4.63 7.10 3.00
CA ALA A 74 5.53 8.17 2.61
C ALA A 74 5.11 8.79 1.26
N HIS A 75 4.73 7.95 0.30
CA HIS A 75 4.34 8.42 -1.04
C HIS A 75 2.98 9.11 -1.05
N VAL A 76 1.98 8.57 -0.37
CA VAL A 76 0.67 9.22 -0.18
C VAL A 76 0.85 10.60 0.45
N ARG A 77 1.66 10.69 1.50
CA ARG A 77 1.93 11.97 2.18
C ARG A 77 2.57 12.99 1.23
N GLY A 78 3.58 12.58 0.45
CA GLY A 78 4.22 13.48 -0.52
C GLY A 78 3.23 14.03 -1.55
N LEU A 79 2.37 13.18 -2.12
CA LEU A 79 1.35 13.62 -3.08
C LEU A 79 0.31 14.57 -2.45
N VAL A 80 -0.08 14.33 -1.19
CA VAL A 80 -0.96 15.26 -0.47
C VAL A 80 -0.29 16.60 -0.23
N GLU A 81 1.00 16.62 0.14
CA GLU A 81 1.80 17.84 0.30
C GLU A 81 1.96 18.61 -1.02
N GLU A 82 1.98 17.91 -2.16
CA GLU A 82 1.94 18.50 -3.52
C GLU A 82 0.57 19.07 -3.93
N GLY A 83 -0.47 18.88 -3.11
CA GLY A 83 -1.80 19.44 -3.33
C GLY A 83 -2.80 18.49 -3.99
N TRP A 84 -2.51 17.19 -4.05
CA TRP A 84 -3.50 16.21 -4.52
C TRP A 84 -4.67 16.07 -3.54
N ASP A 85 -5.88 16.30 -4.06
CA ASP A 85 -7.11 16.29 -3.26
C ASP A 85 -7.66 14.87 -3.10
N LEU A 86 -7.53 14.32 -1.89
CA LEU A 86 -8.04 12.99 -1.55
C LEU A 86 -9.57 12.92 -1.45
N LYS A 87 -10.27 14.07 -1.40
CA LYS A 87 -11.75 14.12 -1.36
C LYS A 87 -12.35 13.95 -2.76
N LYS A 88 -11.59 14.25 -3.81
CA LYS A 88 -12.01 14.03 -5.20
C LYS A 88 -11.72 12.57 -5.58
N PRO A 89 -12.69 11.82 -6.12
CA PRO A 89 -12.47 10.42 -6.51
C PRO A 89 -11.26 10.24 -7.44
N SER A 90 -11.11 11.11 -8.44
CA SER A 90 -9.96 11.07 -9.36
C SER A 90 -8.61 11.30 -8.68
N GLY A 91 -8.54 12.23 -7.72
CA GLY A 91 -7.32 12.50 -6.95
C GLY A 91 -6.99 11.33 -6.02
N ARG A 92 -8.00 10.82 -5.29
CA ARG A 92 -7.85 9.65 -4.44
C ARG A 92 -7.35 8.43 -5.20
N ASP A 93 -7.99 8.09 -6.30
CA ASP A 93 -7.68 6.88 -7.07
C ASP A 93 -6.29 7.01 -7.73
N TYR A 94 -5.92 8.20 -8.18
CA TYR A 94 -4.56 8.51 -8.66
C TYR A 94 -3.50 8.30 -7.58
N VAL A 95 -3.74 8.82 -6.36
CA VAL A 95 -2.79 8.70 -5.24
C VAL A 95 -2.62 7.24 -4.82
N VAL A 96 -3.71 6.47 -4.73
CA VAL A 96 -3.65 5.03 -4.43
C VAL A 96 -2.82 4.31 -5.50
N ALA A 97 -3.10 4.56 -6.79
CA ALA A 97 -2.41 3.90 -7.89
C ALA A 97 -0.90 4.24 -7.91
N ASN A 98 -0.54 5.50 -7.70
CA ASN A 98 0.86 5.91 -7.66
C ASN A 98 1.61 5.32 -6.45
N ALA A 99 1.00 5.34 -5.27
CA ALA A 99 1.60 4.73 -4.08
C ALA A 99 1.82 3.23 -4.24
N ALA A 100 0.87 2.51 -4.85
CA ALA A 100 1.00 1.10 -5.17
C ALA A 100 2.13 0.83 -6.19
N ALA A 101 2.22 1.65 -7.24
CA ALA A 101 3.27 1.56 -8.24
C ALA A 101 4.66 1.81 -7.63
N TYR A 102 4.80 2.84 -6.78
CA TYR A 102 6.05 3.17 -6.11
C TYR A 102 6.49 2.10 -5.11
N CYS A 103 5.54 1.56 -4.33
CA CYS A 103 5.77 0.41 -3.45
C CYS A 103 6.30 -0.79 -4.24
N THR A 104 5.66 -1.13 -5.34
CA THR A 104 6.06 -2.26 -6.20
C THR A 104 7.45 -2.02 -6.79
N ALA A 105 7.70 -0.84 -7.36
CA ALA A 105 9.00 -0.48 -7.93
C ALA A 105 10.13 -0.49 -6.89
N SER A 106 9.87 -0.05 -5.66
CA SER A 106 10.86 -0.06 -4.58
C SER A 106 11.28 -1.48 -4.16
N LEU A 107 10.38 -2.46 -4.30
CA LEU A 107 10.65 -3.86 -3.96
C LEU A 107 11.23 -4.67 -5.11
N LEU A 108 10.86 -4.31 -6.35
CA LEU A 108 11.36 -4.92 -7.58
C LEU A 108 12.64 -4.25 -8.10
N GLY A 109 13.02 -3.10 -7.54
CA GLY A 109 14.26 -2.39 -7.86
C GLY A 109 15.48 -3.28 -7.63
N PRO A 110 16.63 -2.94 -8.23
CA PRO A 110 17.82 -3.78 -8.16
C PRO A 110 18.17 -4.05 -6.71
N LYS A 111 17.99 -5.30 -6.27
CA LYS A 111 18.62 -5.77 -5.03
C LYS A 111 20.11 -5.54 -5.23
N GLY A 112 20.71 -4.71 -4.39
CA GLY A 112 22.13 -4.37 -4.48
C GLY A 112 22.97 -5.63 -4.70
N LYS A 113 23.99 -5.51 -5.55
CA LYS A 113 25.02 -6.53 -5.74
C LYS A 113 25.65 -6.93 -4.41
#